data_AF-A0A7X6VG96-F1
#
_entry.id   AF-A0A7X6VG96-F1
#
_cell.length_a   1.000
_cell.length_b   1.000
_cell.length_c   1.000
_cell.angle_alpha   90.00
_cell.angle_beta   90.00
_cell.angle_gamma   90.00
#
_symmetry.space_group_name_H-M   'P 1'
#
loop_
_entity.id
_entity.type
_entity.pdbx_description
1 polymer ?
#
loop_
_entity_poly.entity_id
_entity_poly.type
_entity_poly.pdbx_seq_one_letter_code
_entity_poly.pdbx_strand_id
1 'polypeptide(L)'
;MKNNGALHKYYLENSHEAIIDKNTWECVQLELARQSKYCNDHHISTYHRSNEENPLSARIICPICGSTYMLLKSNRRGEESRQYWRCSSFIGKNGTPIEGRTFTPPPMALWSKD
;
A
#
# COMPACT_ATOMS: atom_id res chain seq x y z
N MET A 1 -10.19 -31.74 -18.44
CA MET A 1 -11.61 -31.31 -18.39
C MET A 1 -11.91 -30.84 -16.97
N LYS A 2 -12.36 -29.59 -16.77
CA LYS A 2 -12.69 -29.07 -15.42
C LYS A 2 -14.12 -29.47 -15.05
N ASN A 3 -14.35 -29.92 -13.81
CA ASN A 3 -15.70 -30.17 -13.32
C ASN A 3 -16.40 -28.83 -13.01
N ASN A 4 -17.29 -28.41 -13.92
CA ASN A 4 -18.10 -27.19 -13.83
C ASN A 4 -19.34 -27.35 -12.92
N GLY A 5 -19.34 -28.32 -12.00
CA GLY A 5 -20.45 -28.56 -11.07
C GLY A 5 -21.33 -29.77 -11.42
N ALA A 6 -20.98 -30.54 -12.45
CA ALA A 6 -21.68 -31.76 -12.82
C ALA A 6 -21.48 -32.91 -11.81
N LEU A 7 -20.36 -32.89 -11.08
CA LEU A 7 -20.06 -33.85 -10.01
C LEU A 7 -19.88 -33.15 -8.67
N HIS A 8 -20.23 -33.85 -7.59
CA HIS A 8 -20.05 -33.39 -6.22
C HIS A 8 -18.55 -33.17 -5.92
N LYS A 9 -18.24 -32.10 -5.18
CA LYS A 9 -16.88 -31.79 -4.72
C LYS A 9 -16.83 -32.02 -3.21
N TYR A 10 -16.02 -32.97 -2.79
CA TYR A 10 -15.79 -33.27 -1.38
C TYR A 10 -14.43 -32.72 -0.95
N TYR A 11 -14.38 -32.04 0.20
CA TYR A 11 -13.12 -31.64 0.83
C TYR A 11 -12.78 -32.72 1.86
N LEU A 12 -11.67 -33.43 1.67
CA LEU A 12 -11.23 -34.51 2.55
C LEU A 12 -10.00 -34.06 3.32
N GLU A 13 -10.13 -33.93 4.64
CA GLU A 13 -9.02 -33.55 5.52
C GLU A 13 -8.23 -34.78 5.97
N ASN A 14 -6.93 -34.60 6.22
CA ASN A 14 -6.02 -35.62 6.79
C ASN A 14 -5.96 -36.94 6.00
N SER A 15 -6.19 -36.90 4.68
CA SER A 15 -6.12 -38.08 3.80
C SER A 15 -4.69 -38.46 3.41
N HIS A 16 -3.75 -37.54 3.59
CA HIS A 16 -2.31 -37.72 3.41
C HIS A 16 -1.57 -36.93 4.48
N GLU A 17 -0.30 -37.27 4.70
CA GLU A 17 0.60 -36.45 5.50
C GLU A 17 0.67 -35.03 4.93
N ALA A 18 0.61 -34.03 5.81
CA ALA A 18 0.63 -32.64 5.40
C ALA A 18 2.04 -32.22 4.96
N ILE A 19 2.15 -31.46 3.86
CA ILE A 19 3.43 -30.93 3.37
C ILE A 19 4.01 -29.91 4.36
N ILE A 20 3.13 -29.15 5.01
CA ILE A 20 3.44 -28.17 6.05
C ILE A 20 2.52 -28.41 7.23
N ASP A 21 2.98 -28.09 8.43
CA ASP A 21 2.15 -28.24 9.62
C ASP A 21 0.98 -27.25 9.61
N LYS A 22 -0.11 -27.64 10.28
CA LYS A 22 -1.36 -26.88 10.32
C LYS A 22 -1.17 -25.48 10.92
N ASN A 23 -0.32 -25.33 11.93
CA ASN A 23 -0.09 -24.04 12.57
C ASN A 23 0.62 -23.08 11.61
N THR A 24 1.63 -23.55 10.88
CA THR A 24 2.30 -22.75 9.84
C THR A 24 1.31 -22.34 8.75
N TRP A 25 0.45 -23.25 8.29
CA TRP A 25 -0.58 -22.93 7.31
C TRP A 25 -1.54 -21.84 7.82
N GLU A 26 -2.07 -22.00 9.02
CA GLU A 26 -2.98 -21.02 9.64
C GLU A 26 -2.32 -19.65 9.84
N CYS A 27 -1.06 -19.62 10.28
CA CYS A 27 -0.27 -18.40 10.40
C CYS A 27 -0.14 -17.67 9.05
N VAL A 28 0.11 -18.39 7.95
CA VAL A 28 0.18 -17.80 6.61
C VAL A 28 -1.17 -17.25 6.17
N GLN A 29 -2.27 -17.96 6.42
CA GLN A 29 -3.61 -17.45 6.09
C GLN A 29 -3.94 -16.16 6.85
N LEU A 30 -3.58 -16.07 8.13
CA LEU A 30 -3.74 -14.86 8.94
C LEU A 30 -2.88 -13.71 8.42
N GLU A 31 -1.64 -13.96 8.03
CA GLU A 31 -0.76 -12.94 7.46
C GLU A 31 -1.29 -12.42 6.12
N LEU A 32 -1.78 -13.29 5.23
CA LEU A 32 -2.41 -12.89 3.97
C LEU A 32 -3.65 -12.01 4.22
N ALA A 33 -4.49 -12.38 5.19
CA ALA A 33 -5.65 -11.58 5.58
C ALA A 33 -5.24 -10.21 6.14
N ARG A 34 -4.21 -10.17 6.99
CA ARG A 34 -3.66 -8.92 7.54
C ARG A 34 -3.12 -8.01 6.44
N GLN A 35 -2.39 -8.55 5.47
CA GLN A 35 -1.87 -7.78 4.33
C GLN A 35 -2.98 -7.23 3.45
N SER A 36 -4.00 -8.06 3.14
CA SER A 36 -5.18 -7.62 2.38
C SER A 36 -5.91 -6.49 3.10
N LYS A 37 -6.13 -6.62 4.41
CA LYS A 37 -6.73 -5.58 5.23
C LYS A 37 -5.91 -4.28 5.18
N TYR A 38 -4.60 -4.34 5.38
CA TYR A 38 -3.73 -3.17 5.30
C TYR A 38 -3.83 -2.46 3.95
N CYS A 39 -3.84 -3.22 2.86
CA CYS A 39 -3.99 -2.67 1.51
C CYS A 39 -5.30 -1.91 1.34
N ASN A 40 -6.40 -2.47 1.83
CA ASN A 40 -7.73 -1.83 1.80
C ASN A 40 -7.78 -0.58 2.68
N ASP A 41 -7.31 -0.68 3.92
CA ASP A 41 -7.34 0.41 4.91
C ASP A 41 -6.52 1.64 4.46
N HIS A 42 -5.43 1.42 3.72
CA HIS A 42 -4.50 2.47 3.31
C HIS A 42 -4.50 2.78 1.80
N HIS A 43 -5.49 2.26 1.07
CA HIS A 43 -5.71 2.52 -0.35
C HIS A 43 -4.49 2.21 -1.25
N ILE A 44 -3.85 1.07 -1.03
CA ILE A 44 -2.73 0.59 -1.84
C ILE A 44 -3.04 -0.76 -2.50
N SER A 45 -2.43 -1.00 -3.65
CA SER A 45 -2.64 -2.26 -4.40
C SER A 45 -1.85 -3.44 -3.85
N THR A 46 -0.76 -3.18 -3.12
CA THR A 46 0.25 -4.20 -2.79
C THR A 46 0.97 -3.84 -1.50
N TYR A 47 1.09 -4.80 -0.58
CA TYR A 47 1.72 -4.62 0.73
C TYR A 47 3.25 -4.50 0.65
N HIS A 48 3.89 -5.33 -0.18
CA HIS A 48 5.35 -5.43 -0.31
C HIS A 48 5.93 -4.45 -1.34
N ARG A 49 5.64 -3.15 -1.20
CA ARG A 49 6.23 -2.10 -2.07
C ARG A 49 7.61 -1.61 -1.64
N SER A 50 8.02 -1.88 -0.39
CA SER A 50 9.33 -1.52 0.13
C SER A 50 10.45 -2.32 -0.55
N ASN A 51 11.54 -1.65 -0.90
CA ASN A 51 12.77 -2.25 -1.42
C ASN A 51 13.99 -1.58 -0.76
N GLU A 52 15.21 -2.04 -1.08
CA GLU A 52 16.45 -1.54 -0.47
C GLU A 52 16.65 -0.03 -0.70
N GLU A 53 16.31 0.48 -1.89
CA GLU A 53 16.40 1.91 -2.19
C GLU A 53 15.35 2.75 -1.47
N ASN A 54 14.15 2.19 -1.26
CA ASN A 54 12.99 2.89 -0.71
C ASN A 54 12.32 2.03 0.38
N PRO A 55 12.97 1.83 1.55
CA PRO A 55 12.52 0.90 2.58
C PRO A 55 11.19 1.31 3.23
N LEU A 56 10.88 2.61 3.20
CA LEU A 56 9.65 3.18 3.79
C LEU A 56 8.47 3.25 2.81
N SER A 57 8.61 2.72 1.59
CA SER A 57 7.51 2.72 0.61
C SER A 57 6.29 1.98 1.13
N ALA A 58 5.13 2.61 1.05
CA ALA A 58 3.86 2.12 1.59
C ALA A 58 3.83 1.86 3.11
N ARG A 59 4.78 2.43 3.88
CA ARG A 59 4.85 2.29 5.35
C ARG A 59 4.46 3.55 6.11
N ILE A 60 4.70 4.73 5.55
CA ILE A 60 4.37 6.00 6.19
C ILE A 60 2.89 6.30 5.91
N ILE A 61 2.08 6.44 6.95
CA ILE A 61 0.63 6.65 6.84
C ILE A 61 0.26 8.12 7.09
N CYS A 62 -0.62 8.67 6.25
CA CYS A 62 -1.21 9.97 6.46
C CYS A 62 -2.23 9.91 7.61
N PRO A 63 -2.03 10.69 8.69
CA PRO A 63 -2.95 10.70 9.83
C PRO A 63 -4.30 11.36 9.52
N ILE A 64 -4.44 11.97 8.34
CA ILE A 64 -5.65 12.71 7.95
C ILE A 64 -6.56 11.86 7.06
N CYS A 65 -6.02 11.29 5.98
CA CYS A 65 -6.81 10.52 5.02
C CYS A 65 -6.53 9.01 5.05
N GLY A 66 -5.62 8.54 5.91
CA GLY A 66 -5.26 7.12 6.00
C GLY A 66 -4.44 6.57 4.83
N SER A 67 -4.29 7.31 3.73
CA SER A 67 -3.47 6.89 2.59
C SER A 67 -1.97 6.87 2.93
N THR A 68 -1.19 6.07 2.22
CA THR A 68 0.27 6.06 2.37
C THR A 68 0.94 7.31 1.80
N TYR A 69 2.12 7.68 2.30
CA TYR A 69 3.00 8.61 1.59
C TYR A 69 3.77 7.90 0.47
N MET A 70 4.08 8.66 -0.58
CA MET A 70 4.93 8.27 -1.70
C MET A 70 6.19 9.14 -1.75
N LEU A 71 7.32 8.52 -2.05
CA LEU A 71 8.57 9.24 -2.29
C LEU A 71 8.60 9.76 -3.73
N LEU A 72 8.85 11.04 -3.88
CA LEU A 72 8.95 11.73 -5.17
C LEU A 72 10.32 12.37 -5.30
N LYS A 73 10.74 12.58 -6.55
CA LYS A 73 11.92 13.39 -6.90
C LYS A 73 11.45 14.68 -7.56
N SER A 74 12.02 15.80 -7.17
CA SER A 74 11.73 17.10 -7.77
C SER A 74 12.34 17.20 -9.17
N ASN A 75 11.59 17.80 -10.10
CA ASN A 75 12.03 18.17 -11.44
C ASN A 75 12.12 19.69 -11.60
N ARG A 76 12.03 20.45 -10.50
CA ARG A 76 12.12 21.90 -10.51
C ARG A 76 13.56 22.32 -10.81
N ARG A 77 13.72 23.35 -11.64
CA ARG A 77 15.02 23.94 -11.94
C ARG A 77 15.71 24.42 -10.67
N GLY A 78 16.92 23.91 -10.40
CA GLY A 78 17.70 24.20 -9.20
C GLY A 78 17.40 23.30 -7.98
N GLU A 79 16.44 22.38 -8.09
CA GLU A 79 16.14 21.37 -7.07
C GLU A 79 16.00 19.98 -7.69
N GLU A 80 16.56 19.76 -8.88
CA GLU A 80 16.44 18.51 -9.60
C GLU A 80 16.93 17.34 -8.72
N SER A 81 16.16 16.25 -8.71
CA SER A 81 16.44 15.04 -7.91
C SER A 81 16.26 15.18 -6.40
N ARG A 82 15.91 16.37 -5.86
CA ARG A 82 15.58 16.52 -4.44
C ARG A 82 14.41 15.60 -4.08
N GLN A 83 14.63 14.69 -3.14
CA GLN A 83 13.62 13.74 -2.70
C GLN A 83 12.70 14.35 -1.64
N TYR A 84 11.40 14.06 -1.73
CA TYR A 84 10.41 14.48 -0.74
C TYR A 84 9.27 13.47 -0.65
N TRP A 85 8.69 13.34 0.54
CA TRP A 85 7.52 12.53 0.78
C TRP A 85 6.25 13.36 0.60
N ARG A 86 5.25 12.79 -0.07
CA ARG A 86 3.93 13.41 -0.25
C ARG A 86 2.82 12.39 -0.05
N CYS A 87 1.70 12.83 0.52
CA CYS A 87 0.52 11.96 0.66
C CYS A 87 0.02 11.48 -0.70
N SER A 88 -0.23 10.18 -0.88
CA SER A 88 -0.60 9.59 -2.17
C SER A 88 -1.99 9.97 -2.65
N SER A 89 -2.89 10.39 -1.75
CA SER A 89 -4.21 10.93 -2.12
C SER A 89 -4.10 12.22 -2.94
N PHE A 90 -2.95 12.88 -2.90
CA PHE A 90 -2.74 14.15 -3.58
C PHE A 90 -2.32 13.91 -5.04
N ILE A 91 -3.26 13.49 -5.89
CA ILE A 91 -3.07 13.34 -7.34
C ILE A 91 -3.68 14.55 -8.06
N GLY A 92 -2.86 15.29 -8.80
CA GLY A 92 -3.32 16.50 -9.51
C GLY A 92 -3.83 17.60 -8.56
N LYS A 93 -5.10 18.01 -8.72
CA LYS A 93 -5.78 19.04 -7.91
C LYS A 93 -6.59 18.48 -6.73
N ASN A 94 -6.68 17.15 -6.58
CA ASN A 94 -7.63 16.49 -5.67
C ASN A 94 -7.10 16.28 -4.25
N GLY A 95 -6.15 17.11 -3.81
CA GLY A 95 -5.60 17.01 -2.47
C GLY A 95 -6.24 18.01 -1.53
N THR A 96 -6.74 17.56 -0.38
CA THR A 96 -7.21 18.44 0.68
C THR A 96 -6.00 19.10 1.36
N PRO A 97 -5.85 20.44 1.33
CA PRO A 97 -4.83 21.12 2.11
C PRO A 97 -5.09 20.88 3.60
N ILE A 98 -4.04 20.61 4.38
CA ILE A 98 -4.15 20.57 5.84
C ILE A 98 -3.25 21.65 6.43
N GLU A 99 -3.89 22.61 7.10
CA GLU A 99 -3.24 23.73 7.76
C GLU A 99 -2.31 23.25 8.90
N GLY A 100 -1.11 23.83 8.99
CA GLY A 100 -0.14 23.53 10.05
C GLY A 100 0.62 22.20 9.94
N ARG A 101 0.46 21.43 8.85
CA ARG A 101 1.21 20.17 8.62
C ARG A 101 2.24 20.37 7.52
N THR A 102 3.52 20.17 7.84
CA THR A 102 4.69 20.42 6.97
C THR A 102 4.95 19.36 5.88
N PHE A 103 4.28 18.20 5.95
CA PHE A 103 4.59 17.06 5.08
C PHE A 103 3.84 17.04 3.73
N THR A 104 2.96 18.00 3.48
CA THR A 104 2.30 18.14 2.19
C THR A 104 2.77 19.47 1.61
N PRO A 105 3.69 19.49 0.62
CA PRO A 105 3.93 20.73 -0.10
C PRO A 105 2.57 21.20 -0.66
N PRO A 106 2.32 22.53 -0.73
CA PRO A 106 1.04 23.03 -1.21
C PRO A 106 0.70 22.40 -2.58
N PRO A 107 -0.57 22.34 -3.01
CA PRO A 107 -0.87 22.08 -4.42
C PRO A 107 -0.06 23.03 -5.31
N MET A 108 0.45 22.56 -6.46
CA MET A 108 1.26 23.38 -7.38
C MET A 108 0.62 24.75 -7.72
N ALA A 109 -0.71 24.82 -7.74
CA ALA A 109 -1.47 26.05 -7.97
C ALA A 109 -1.26 27.14 -6.90
N LEU A 110 -0.68 26.79 -5.74
CA LEU A 110 -0.43 27.69 -4.61
C LEU A 110 1.07 28.01 -4.43
N TRP A 111 1.95 27.57 -5.33
CA TRP A 111 3.42 27.74 -5.19
C TRP A 111 3.95 29.10 -5.63
N SER A 112 3.09 29.97 -6.15
CA SER A 112 3.45 31.24 -6.78
C SER A 112 2.91 32.45 -6.04
N LYS A 113 2.89 32.42 -4.70
CA LYS A 113 2.44 33.55 -3.86
C LYS A 113 3.52 34.20 -3.00
N ASP A 114 4.79 33.87 -3.20
CA ASP A 114 5.94 34.56 -2.59
C ASP A 114 6.95 34.99 -3.67
#